data_AF-A0ABD0QVM9-F1
#
_entry.id   AF-A0ABD0QVM9-F1
#
_cell.length_a   1.000
_cell.length_b   1.000
_cell.length_c   1.000
_cell.angle_alpha   90.00
_cell.angle_beta   90.00
_cell.angle_gamma   90.00
#
_symmetry.space_group_name_H-M   'P 1'
#
loop_
_entity.id
_entity.type
_entity.pdbx_description
1 polymer ?
#
loop_
_entity_poly.entity_id
_entity_poly.type
_entity_poly.pdbx_seq_one_letter_code
_entity_poly.pdbx_strand_id
1 'polypeptide(L)' 'RVFRGETVTLTCDIQGAGNIQWTYSWFKDGSVLPHITKRVYTITSDESYSGIYSCEVKSISDAVTLTVSG' A
#
# COMPACT_ATOMS: atom_id res chain seq x y z
N ARG A 1 15.14 -12.94 -8.13
CA ARG A 1 14.58 -14.28 -7.83
C ARG A 1 14.77 -14.52 -6.34
N VAL A 2 13.75 -15.01 -5.65
CA VAL A 2 13.73 -15.25 -4.20
C VAL A 2 13.60 -16.76 -3.98
N PHE A 3 14.27 -17.31 -2.98
CA PHE A 3 14.21 -18.73 -2.60
C PHE A 3 13.25 -18.93 -1.43
N ARG A 4 12.66 -20.11 -1.32
CA ARG A 4 11.73 -20.46 -0.23
C ARG A 4 12.39 -20.27 1.13
N GLY A 5 11.68 -19.62 2.05
CA GLY A 5 12.13 -19.35 3.42
C GLY A 5 12.90 -18.03 3.58
N GLU A 6 13.22 -17.33 2.50
CA GLU A 6 13.81 -15.99 2.56
C GLU A 6 12.79 -14.96 3.02
N THR A 7 13.24 -13.99 3.81
CA THR A 7 12.41 -12.85 4.18
C THR A 7 12.55 -11.75 3.14
N VAL A 8 11.44 -11.40 2.50
CA VAL A 8 11.34 -10.30 1.53
C VAL A 8 10.62 -9.14 2.18
N THR A 9 11.12 -7.93 1.98
CA THR A 9 10.46 -6.70 2.40
C THR A 9 10.07 -5.87 1.18
N LEU A 10 8.78 -5.70 0.98
CA LEU A 10 8.22 -4.82 -0.04
C LEU A 10 7.94 -3.46 0.60
N THR A 11 8.35 -2.39 -0.09
CA THR A 11 8.14 -1.02 0.38
C THR A 11 7.40 -0.23 -0.70
N CYS A 12 6.32 0.42 -0.31
CA CYS A 12 5.55 1.32 -1.17
C CYS A 12 6.06 2.76 -0.99
N ASP A 13 7.09 3.14 -1.73
CA ASP A 13 7.63 4.51 -1.68
C ASP A 13 7.07 5.38 -2.80
N ILE A 14 6.69 6.60 -2.41
CA ILE A 14 6.19 7.67 -3.28
C ILE A 14 6.98 8.93 -2.96
N GLN A 15 7.49 9.57 -4.02
CA GLN A 15 8.17 10.85 -3.89
C GLN A 15 7.16 11.93 -3.47
N GLY A 16 7.48 12.72 -2.45
CA GLY A 16 6.59 13.77 -1.93
C GLY A 16 5.76 13.39 -0.70
N ALA A 17 6.03 12.24 -0.07
CA ALA A 17 5.39 11.85 1.19
C ALA A 17 5.87 12.73 2.37
N GLY A 18 5.28 13.93 2.50
CA GLY A 18 5.35 14.74 3.71
C GLY A 18 4.55 14.14 4.88
N ASN A 19 4.29 14.95 5.92
CA ASN A 19 3.59 14.57 7.17
C ASN A 19 2.07 14.32 7.02
N ILE A 20 1.63 13.83 5.86
CA ILE A 20 0.22 13.54 5.58
C ILE A 20 -0.06 12.09 6.00
N GLN A 21 -1.22 11.83 6.60
CA GLN A 21 -1.66 10.46 6.83
C GLN A 21 -2.03 9.81 5.49
N TRP A 22 -1.23 8.84 5.09
CA TRP A 22 -1.42 8.07 3.87
C TRP A 22 -2.07 6.73 4.19
N THR A 23 -3.07 6.35 3.41
CA THR A 23 -3.61 4.99 3.42
C THR A 23 -2.94 4.21 2.29
N TYR A 24 -2.33 3.07 2.62
CA TYR A 24 -1.71 2.18 1.65
C TYR A 24 -2.65 1.01 1.34
N SER A 25 -2.72 0.64 0.06
CA SER A 25 -3.41 -0.55 -0.40
C SER A 25 -2.43 -1.38 -1.21
N TRP A 26 -2.27 -2.65 -0.85
CA TRP A 26 -1.41 -3.57 -1.58
C TRP A 26 -2.21 -4.48 -2.50
N PHE A 27 -1.61 -4.87 -3.61
CA PHE A 27 -2.20 -5.77 -4.59
C PHE A 27 -1.21 -6.87 -4.95
N LYS A 28 -1.74 -8.07 -5.17
CA LYS A 28 -1.02 -9.22 -5.72
C LYS A 28 -1.80 -9.71 -6.94
N ASP A 29 -1.15 -9.77 -8.09
CA ASP A 29 -1.75 -10.21 -9.35
C ASP A 29 -3.05 -9.44 -9.68
N GLY A 30 -3.07 -8.15 -9.36
CA GLY A 30 -4.23 -7.26 -9.53
C GLY A 30 -5.32 -7.38 -8.44
N SER A 31 -5.22 -8.36 -7.54
CA SER A 31 -6.17 -8.54 -6.43
C SER A 31 -5.72 -7.81 -5.18
N VAL A 32 -6.64 -7.13 -4.49
CA VAL A 32 -6.34 -6.40 -3.26
C VAL A 32 -5.96 -7.33 -2.11
N LEU A 33 -4.96 -6.93 -1.32
CA LEU A 33 -4.56 -7.57 -0.06
C LEU A 33 -5.15 -6.75 1.11
N PRO A 34 -6.38 -7.05 1.57
CA PRO A 34 -7.15 -6.16 2.45
C PRO A 34 -6.52 -5.93 3.83
N HIS A 35 -5.65 -6.83 4.27
CA HIS A 35 -5.03 -6.77 5.60
C HIS A 35 -3.69 -6.04 5.62
N ILE A 36 -3.18 -5.63 4.45
CA ILE A 36 -1.89 -4.99 4.33
C ILE A 36 -2.12 -3.51 4.00
N THR A 37 -2.12 -2.68 5.05
CA THR A 37 -2.40 -1.23 4.95
C THR A 37 -1.21 -0.35 5.33
N LYS A 38 -0.06 -0.98 5.60
CA LYS A 38 1.18 -0.29 5.95
C LYS A 38 2.04 -0.03 4.72
N ARG A 39 2.93 0.96 4.81
CA ARG A 39 3.96 1.23 3.80
C ARG A 39 4.86 0.02 3.53
N VAL A 40 5.13 -0.77 4.57
CA VAL A 40 6.06 -1.89 4.53
C VAL A 40 5.28 -3.18 4.67
N TYR A 41 5.54 -4.13 3.77
CA TYR A 41 4.97 -5.47 3.78
C TYR A 41 6.09 -6.52 3.77
N THR A 42 6.21 -7.27 4.86
CA THR A 42 7.20 -8.33 5.04
C THR A 42 6.58 -9.70 4.79
N ILE A 43 7.26 -10.51 3.99
CA ILE A 43 6.82 -11.84 3.56
C ILE A 43 7.94 -12.84 3.86
N THR A 44 7.60 -14.00 4.41
CA THR A 44 8.47 -15.17 4.35
C THR A 44 8.11 -15.94 3.09
N SER A 45 9.04 -16.06 2.16
CA SER A 45 8.75 -16.54 0.81
C SER A 45 8.37 -18.01 0.77
N ASP A 46 7.28 -18.30 0.08
CA ASP A 46 6.92 -19.62 -0.42
C ASP A 46 6.22 -19.47 -1.78
N GLU A 47 5.86 -20.59 -2.40
CA GLU A 47 5.29 -20.60 -3.75
C GLU A 47 4.00 -19.76 -3.87
N SER A 48 3.19 -19.71 -2.80
CA SER A 48 1.93 -18.95 -2.77
C SER A 48 2.12 -17.43 -2.83
N TYR A 49 3.31 -16.94 -2.48
CA TYR A 49 3.67 -15.53 -2.57
C TYR A 49 4.29 -15.15 -3.93
N SER A 50 4.39 -16.10 -4.87
CA SER A 50 4.79 -15.76 -6.24
C SER A 50 3.70 -14.95 -6.92
N GLY A 51 4.05 -13.81 -7.50
CA GLY A 51 3.12 -12.95 -8.22
C GLY A 51 3.68 -11.55 -8.45
N ILE A 52 2.88 -10.72 -9.11
CA ILE A 52 3.18 -9.32 -9.38
C ILE A 52 2.57 -8.49 -8.24
N TYR A 53 3.42 -7.72 -7.56
CA TYR A 53 3.00 -6.84 -6.48
C TYR A 53 2.95 -5.39 -6.95
N SER A 54 1.87 -4.70 -6.61
CA SER A 54 1.74 -3.25 -6.76
C SER A 54 1.12 -2.66 -5.50
N CYS A 55 1.26 -1.35 -5.34
CA CYS A 55 0.65 -0.64 -4.22
C CYS A 55 0.03 0.68 -4.71
N GLU A 56 -1.07 1.07 -4.08
CA GLU A 56 -1.66 2.39 -4.22
C GLU A 56 -1.55 3.14 -2.90
N VAL A 57 -1.39 4.46 -2.99
CA VAL A 57 -1.40 5.33 -1.83
C VAL A 57 -2.46 6.40 -2.02
N LYS A 58 -3.33 6.53 -1.03
CA LYS A 58 -4.36 7.57 -0.99
C LYS A 58 -4.03 8.58 0.10
N SER A 59 -3.97 9.86 -0.28
CA SER A 59 -4.02 10.98 0.66
C SER A 59 -5.48 11.25 1.00
N ILE A 60 -5.77 11.49 2.28
CA ILE A 60 -7.08 12.02 2.70
C ILE A 60 -6.87 13.52 2.92
N SER A 61 -7.55 14.35 2.10
CA SER A 61 -7.58 15.80 2.30
C SER A 61 -8.56 16.18 3.41
N ASP A 62 -8.42 17.40 3.94
CA ASP A 62 -9.40 17.95 4.88
C ASP A 62 -10.79 18.09 4.24
N ALA A 63 -11.83 17.95 5.05
CA ALA A 63 -13.21 18.12 4.63
C ALA A 63 -13.50 19.60 4.34
N VAL A 64 -14.17 19.89 3.22
CA VAL A 64 -14.60 21.25 2.85
C VAL A 64 -16.09 21.40 3.13
N THR A 65 -16.47 22.49 3.80
CA THR A 65 -17.89 22.83 4.03
C THR A 65 -18.33 23.89 3.01
N LEU A 66 -19.44 23.62 2.30
CA LEU A 66 -20.09 24.59 1.43
C LEU A 66 -21.25 25.25 2.18
N THR A 67 -21.27 26.58 2.24
CA THR A 67 -22.39 27.35 2.79
C THR A 67 -22.96 28.26 1.70
N VAL A 68 -24.27 28.18 1.46
CA VAL A 68 -24.98 29.03 0.49
C VAL A 68 -25.92 29.96 1.26
N SER A 69 -25.77 31.27 1.06
CA SER A 69 -26.62 32.32 1.63
C SER A 69 -27.63 32.78 0.57
N GLY A 70 -28.87 33.02 0.98
CA GLY A 70 -29.91 33.68 0.18
C GLY A 70 -30.02 35.16 0.48
#